data_AF-A0A316RBQ9-F1
#
_entry.id   AF-A0A316RBQ9-F1
#
_cell.length_a   1.000
_cell.length_b   1.000
_cell.length_c   1.000
_cell.angle_alpha   90.00
_cell.angle_beta   90.00
_cell.angle_gamma   90.00
#
_symmetry.space_group_name_H-M   'P 1'
#
loop_
_entity.id
_entity.type
_entity.pdbx_description
1 polymer ?
#
loop_
_entity_poly.entity_id
_entity_poly.type
_entity_poly.pdbx_seq_one_letter_code
_entity_poly.pdbx_strand_id
1 'polypeptide(L)'
;MNEIQMYGNIGCYLSEDNIMSFQIGSNPVLEPFDRNPPLLRPSWLNVRDYKVLARGHNNRQCEDMERDIKRNRLLPRLISKQCSMLYGQGISMYKRTLDESGKIVRHWEPVDEPMRWLEEWEMNGIEMSASDFAMANIKNHYTFRDFFVKYRMSRGASIGRFPIAGIESMENKDCRLATLRADVATSLIPYKDLRYVAVGNWNYGAASFNVYHRFDIKEVSVYRYAAIGHHREKSVGEYYGSNETFEGTKPYIKAANENPEYINSFLRNALAAKVHIIIPNAWVESKRRQITALCNENKKRKSEKLELFKMGEVELGTEYSESTLMKVINTELRKLTNYLSGKGNQGKAYASFSFKTGNNEEERWRIETVDLKYKEYISSLIEYDKRADEVILSSMGLDSSISSVSKDGIISKSGADVYYNYILYLLSLTPDDEKCSAPFNNALMLNFPDLYAQGYRFGFYREIPSRQEEVSLNNRLSTQKL
;
A
#
# COMPACT_ATOMS: atom_id res chain seq x y z
N MET A 1 42.38 4.29 -12.02
CA MET A 1 42.85 4.91 -10.75
C MET A 1 41.80 4.62 -9.68
N ASN A 2 42.13 3.95 -8.57
CA ASN A 2 41.14 3.53 -7.57
C ASN A 2 41.10 4.53 -6.43
N GLU A 3 39.91 5.06 -6.11
CA GLU A 3 39.73 6.10 -5.10
C GLU A 3 38.65 5.68 -4.09
N ILE A 4 38.98 5.79 -2.80
CA ILE A 4 38.02 5.63 -1.70
C ILE A 4 37.83 7.01 -1.07
N GLN A 5 36.62 7.55 -1.16
CA GLN A 5 36.23 8.77 -0.47
C GLN A 5 35.29 8.45 0.67
N MET A 6 35.55 9.02 1.85
CA MET A 6 34.72 8.86 3.03
C MET A 6 34.17 10.19 3.52
N TYR A 7 32.87 10.21 3.80
CA TYR A 7 32.17 11.31 4.44
C TYR A 7 31.42 10.79 5.67
N GLY A 8 32.08 10.88 6.83
CA GLY A 8 31.56 10.32 8.08
C GLY A 8 31.52 8.79 8.04
N ASN A 9 30.34 8.21 8.24
CA ASN A 9 30.11 6.76 8.23
C ASN A 9 29.69 6.19 6.86
N ILE A 10 29.68 7.03 5.82
CA ILE A 10 29.33 6.67 4.44
C ILE A 10 30.59 6.80 3.58
N GLY A 11 30.88 5.78 2.78
CA GLY A 11 32.01 5.73 1.86
C GLY A 11 31.57 5.42 0.43
N CYS A 12 32.33 5.91 -0.53
CA CYS A 12 32.20 5.57 -1.94
C CYS A 12 33.55 5.05 -2.44
N TYR A 13 33.52 3.89 -3.09
CA TYR A 13 34.63 3.34 -3.85
C TYR A 13 34.38 3.56 -5.33
N LEU A 14 35.34 4.21 -5.98
CA LEU A 14 35.36 4.48 -7.41
C LEU A 14 36.53 3.70 -8.03
N SER A 15 36.22 2.85 -9.01
CA SER A 15 37.18 2.30 -9.96
C SER A 15 36.73 2.59 -11.39
N GLU A 16 37.57 2.24 -12.37
CA GLU A 16 37.28 2.51 -13.80
C GLU A 16 35.97 1.84 -14.28
N ASP A 17 35.60 0.71 -13.68
CA ASP A 17 34.43 -0.09 -14.10
C ASP A 17 33.34 -0.19 -13.03
N ASN A 18 33.59 0.24 -11.78
CA ASN A 18 32.66 0.05 -10.67
C ASN A 18 32.54 1.27 -9.76
N ILE A 19 31.31 1.55 -9.36
CA ILE A 19 30.98 2.52 -8.30
C ILE A 19 30.23 1.76 -7.21
N MET A 20 30.79 1.73 -6.01
CA MET A 20 30.19 1.07 -4.85
C MET A 20 30.08 2.05 -3.68
N SER A 21 28.86 2.28 -3.20
CA SER A 21 28.65 2.96 -1.92
C SER A 21 28.53 1.94 -0.79
N PHE A 22 29.12 2.25 0.36
CA PHE A 22 29.08 1.42 1.56
C PHE A 22 28.91 2.28 2.81
N GLN A 23 28.34 1.69 3.87
CA GLN A 23 28.18 2.35 5.17
C GLN A 23 28.86 1.50 6.24
N ILE A 24 29.54 2.13 7.18
CA ILE A 24 30.17 1.46 8.33
C ILE A 24 29.44 1.90 9.61
N GLY A 25 28.71 0.98 10.25
CA GLY A 25 28.02 1.27 11.52
C GLY A 25 26.98 0.22 11.91
N SER A 26 26.52 0.27 13.17
CA SER A 26 25.56 -0.68 13.77
C SER A 26 24.09 -0.38 13.46
N ASN A 27 23.77 0.82 12.97
CA ASN A 27 22.43 1.20 12.53
C ASN A 27 22.43 1.47 11.01
N PRO A 28 21.54 0.83 10.22
CA PRO A 28 21.35 1.21 8.83
C PRO A 28 20.78 2.64 8.79
N VAL A 29 21.52 3.59 8.21
CA VAL A 29 21.03 4.97 7.99
C VAL A 29 20.21 5.03 6.68
N LEU A 30 19.91 3.88 6.08
CA LEU A 30 19.06 3.72 4.90
C LEU A 30 17.55 3.81 5.22
N GLU A 31 17.16 4.48 6.30
CA GLU A 31 15.91 5.22 6.26
C GLU A 31 16.25 6.69 6.02
N PRO A 32 15.85 7.28 4.88
CA PRO A 32 15.94 8.71 4.72
C PRO A 32 14.95 9.34 5.70
N PHE A 33 15.38 9.54 6.94
CA PHE A 33 14.91 10.65 7.74
C PHE A 33 15.40 11.90 7.02
N ASP A 34 14.64 12.32 6.01
CA ASP A 34 14.73 13.62 5.35
C ASP A 34 14.54 14.68 6.44
N ARG A 35 15.63 15.03 7.13
CA ARG A 35 15.65 16.14 8.11
C ARG A 35 15.37 17.49 7.45
N ASN A 36 15.33 17.54 6.12
CA ASN A 36 14.71 18.59 5.34
C ASN A 36 13.81 17.93 4.29
N PRO A 37 12.52 18.28 4.19
CA PRO A 37 11.75 17.87 3.02
C PRO A 37 12.51 18.37 1.78
N PRO A 38 12.74 17.54 0.74
CA PRO A 38 13.33 18.02 -0.49
C PRO A 38 12.49 19.21 -0.95
N LEU A 39 13.16 20.32 -1.27
CA LEU A 39 12.49 21.48 -1.86
C LEU A 39 11.55 20.97 -2.95
N LEU A 40 10.30 21.45 -2.96
CA LEU A 40 9.28 21.16 -3.97
C LEU A 40 9.70 21.74 -5.34
N ARG A 41 10.85 21.29 -5.84
CA ARG A 41 11.42 21.67 -7.12
C ARG A 41 11.34 20.48 -8.05
N PRO A 42 10.93 20.70 -9.30
CA PRO A 42 11.02 19.69 -10.35
C PRO A 42 12.44 19.12 -10.44
N SER A 43 12.56 17.79 -10.35
CA SER A 43 13.83 17.10 -10.60
C SER A 43 13.90 16.69 -12.07
N TRP A 44 15.06 16.88 -12.70
CA TRP A 44 15.25 16.66 -14.14
C TRP A 44 16.35 15.64 -14.39
N LEU A 45 16.09 14.74 -15.35
CA LEU A 45 16.99 13.71 -15.83
C LEU A 45 17.43 14.05 -17.26
N ASN A 46 18.63 13.63 -17.65
CA ASN A 46 19.13 13.78 -19.02
C ASN A 46 19.02 12.44 -19.74
N VAL A 47 18.24 12.38 -20.82
CA VAL A 47 18.12 11.18 -21.68
C VAL A 47 18.34 11.61 -23.13
N ARG A 48 19.51 11.31 -23.68
CA ARG A 48 19.96 11.86 -24.97
C ARG A 48 19.86 13.40 -24.94
N ASP A 49 19.21 14.00 -25.94
CA ASP A 49 19.01 15.46 -26.01
C ASP A 49 17.80 15.96 -25.20
N TYR A 50 17.06 15.06 -24.55
CA TYR A 50 15.84 15.41 -23.80
C TYR A 50 16.15 15.65 -22.33
N LYS A 51 15.58 16.75 -21.81
CA LYS A 51 15.40 16.97 -20.37
C LYS A 51 14.09 16.33 -19.95
N VAL A 52 14.19 15.27 -19.18
CA VAL A 52 13.05 14.46 -18.73
C VAL A 52 12.69 14.84 -17.30
N LEU A 53 11.43 15.16 -17.06
CA LEU A 53 10.93 15.50 -15.75
C LEU A 53 10.71 14.24 -14.91
N ALA A 54 11.42 14.13 -13.79
CA ALA A 54 11.25 13.03 -12.84
C ALA A 54 9.86 13.04 -12.20
N ARG A 55 9.36 11.86 -11.88
CA ARG A 55 8.05 11.68 -11.23
C ARG A 55 8.22 11.39 -9.74
N GLY A 56 8.02 12.42 -8.93
CA GLY A 56 8.42 12.46 -7.52
C GLY A 56 9.92 12.73 -7.34
N HIS A 57 10.33 12.90 -6.08
CA HIS A 57 11.70 13.29 -5.73
C HIS A 57 12.77 12.27 -6.17
N ASN A 58 12.44 10.98 -6.17
CA ASN A 58 13.30 9.85 -6.51
C ASN A 58 12.94 9.19 -7.85
N ASN A 59 12.07 9.82 -8.66
CA ASN A 59 11.53 9.28 -9.89
C ASN A 59 10.70 7.97 -9.76
N ARG A 60 10.31 7.58 -8.54
CA ARG A 60 9.61 6.31 -8.23
C ARG A 60 8.22 6.50 -7.60
N GLN A 61 7.62 7.69 -7.73
CA GLN A 61 6.33 7.97 -7.09
C GLN A 61 5.22 7.00 -7.51
N CYS A 62 5.19 6.60 -8.79
CA CYS A 62 4.21 5.62 -9.27
C CYS A 62 4.39 4.26 -8.59
N GLU A 63 5.62 3.77 -8.55
CA GLU A 63 5.97 2.48 -7.94
C GLU A 63 5.69 2.46 -6.44
N ASP A 64 6.03 3.55 -5.75
CA ASP A 64 5.76 3.70 -4.33
C ASP A 64 4.25 3.69 -4.04
N MET A 65 3.46 4.43 -4.83
CA MET A 65 2.01 4.46 -4.71
C MET A 65 1.37 3.10 -5.03
N GLU A 66 1.81 2.44 -6.11
CA GLU A 66 1.35 1.09 -6.47
C GLU A 66 1.62 0.09 -5.35
N ARG A 67 2.83 0.11 -4.77
CA ARG A 67 3.20 -0.77 -3.65
C ARG A 67 2.28 -0.53 -2.45
N ASP A 68 2.11 0.73 -2.06
CA ASP A 68 1.34 1.09 -0.87
C ASP A 68 -0.15 0.73 -1.05
N ILE A 69 -0.72 0.91 -2.26
CA ILE A 69 -2.08 0.48 -2.61
C ILE A 69 -2.20 -1.04 -2.62
N LYS A 70 -1.29 -1.76 -3.30
CA LYS A 70 -1.35 -3.23 -3.45
C LYS A 70 -1.17 -3.97 -2.12
N ARG A 71 -0.39 -3.42 -1.19
CA ARG A 71 -0.21 -3.98 0.17
C ARG A 71 -1.40 -3.69 1.09
N ASN A 72 -2.24 -2.71 0.75
CA ASN A 72 -3.37 -2.35 1.59
C ASN A 72 -4.57 -3.28 1.39
N ARG A 73 -5.21 -3.66 2.49
CA ARG A 73 -6.34 -4.60 2.48
C ARG A 73 -7.63 -4.04 1.90
N LEU A 74 -7.82 -2.71 1.85
CA LEU A 74 -9.04 -2.07 1.38
C LEU A 74 -8.87 -1.39 0.01
N LEU A 75 -7.78 -0.64 -0.18
CA LEU A 75 -7.61 0.25 -1.34
C LEU A 75 -7.83 -0.43 -2.70
N PRO A 76 -7.30 -1.64 -2.99
CA PRO A 76 -7.51 -2.28 -4.29
C PRO A 76 -9.00 -2.51 -4.60
N ARG A 77 -9.78 -2.90 -3.59
CA ARG A 77 -11.24 -3.12 -3.72
C ARG A 77 -11.99 -1.81 -3.85
N LEU A 78 -11.60 -0.78 -3.08
CA LEU A 78 -12.21 0.54 -3.16
C LEU A 78 -12.00 1.18 -4.53
N ILE A 79 -10.76 1.19 -5.04
CA ILE A 79 -10.44 1.70 -6.38
C ILE A 79 -11.22 0.93 -7.44
N SER A 80 -11.24 -0.41 -7.39
CA SER A 80 -12.01 -1.23 -8.34
C SER A 80 -13.49 -0.86 -8.32
N LYS A 81 -14.06 -0.58 -7.13
CA LYS A 81 -15.45 -0.15 -6.98
C LYS A 81 -15.71 1.21 -7.61
N GLN A 82 -14.84 2.20 -7.36
CA GLN A 82 -14.92 3.51 -8.04
C GLN A 82 -14.85 3.35 -9.56
N CYS A 83 -13.96 2.47 -10.05
CA CYS A 83 -13.84 2.18 -11.47
C CYS A 83 -15.14 1.63 -12.04
N SER A 84 -15.74 0.63 -11.39
CA SER A 84 -17.02 0.05 -11.83
C SER A 84 -18.17 1.05 -11.78
N MET A 85 -18.25 1.88 -10.73
CA MET A 85 -19.29 2.90 -10.61
C MET A 85 -19.16 4.01 -11.66
N LEU A 86 -17.92 4.40 -12.01
CA LEU A 86 -17.67 5.36 -13.07
C LEU A 86 -17.96 4.77 -14.46
N TYR A 87 -17.48 3.56 -14.73
CA TYR A 87 -17.67 2.88 -16.01
C TYR A 87 -19.13 2.54 -16.31
N GLY A 88 -19.89 2.17 -15.27
CA GLY A 88 -21.31 1.85 -15.39
C GLY A 88 -21.56 0.69 -16.35
N GLN A 89 -22.38 0.94 -17.38
CA GLN A 89 -22.72 -0.01 -18.44
C GLN A 89 -21.79 0.10 -19.67
N GLY A 90 -20.84 1.03 -19.66
CA GLY A 90 -19.80 1.15 -20.68
C GLY A 90 -19.83 2.44 -21.48
N ILE A 91 -19.02 2.46 -22.53
CA ILE A 91 -18.83 3.63 -23.39
C ILE A 91 -20.08 3.84 -24.25
N SER A 92 -20.60 5.06 -24.27
CA SER A 92 -21.71 5.44 -25.14
C SER A 92 -21.63 6.90 -25.54
N MET A 93 -22.43 7.29 -26.53
CA MET A 93 -22.51 8.66 -27.02
C MET A 93 -23.70 9.40 -26.41
N TYR A 94 -23.50 10.69 -26.16
CA TYR A 94 -24.55 11.57 -25.65
C TYR A 94 -24.47 12.97 -26.25
N LYS A 95 -25.60 13.69 -26.20
CA LYS A 95 -25.71 15.13 -26.38
C LYS A 95 -26.13 15.79 -25.07
N ARG A 96 -25.64 17.00 -24.81
CA ARG A 96 -26.16 17.82 -23.71
C ARG A 96 -27.41 18.55 -24.21
N THR A 97 -28.55 18.28 -23.58
CA THR A 97 -29.84 18.91 -23.89
C THR A 97 -30.43 19.51 -22.62
N LEU A 98 -31.45 20.36 -22.78
CA LEU A 98 -32.25 20.83 -21.65
C LEU A 98 -33.42 19.86 -21.46
N ASP A 99 -33.67 19.45 -20.21
CA ASP A 99 -34.90 18.73 -19.87
C ASP A 99 -36.10 19.68 -19.81
N GLU A 100 -37.29 19.11 -19.57
CA GLU A 100 -38.55 19.86 -19.44
C GLU A 100 -38.51 20.92 -18.33
N SER A 101 -37.61 20.77 -17.35
CA SER A 101 -37.41 21.69 -16.23
C SER A 101 -36.32 22.75 -16.49
N GLY A 102 -35.71 22.74 -17.67
CA GLY A 102 -34.64 23.66 -18.05
C GLY A 102 -33.26 23.32 -17.49
N LYS A 103 -33.06 22.10 -16.95
CA LYS A 103 -31.76 21.62 -16.46
C LYS A 103 -30.99 20.93 -17.57
N ILE A 104 -29.67 21.10 -17.56
CA ILE A 104 -28.78 20.41 -18.50
C ILE A 104 -28.71 18.94 -18.12
N VAL A 105 -29.12 18.08 -19.05
CA VAL A 105 -29.07 16.62 -18.94
C VAL A 105 -28.31 16.02 -20.11
N ARG A 106 -27.79 14.80 -19.93
CA ARG A 106 -27.18 14.03 -21.01
C ARG A 106 -28.26 13.15 -21.65
N HIS A 107 -28.58 13.43 -22.90
CA HIS A 107 -29.41 12.54 -23.72
C HIS A 107 -28.50 11.53 -24.42
N TRP A 108 -28.61 10.27 -24.01
CA TRP A 108 -27.79 9.18 -24.52
C TRP A 108 -28.38 8.66 -25.84
N GLU A 109 -27.58 8.73 -26.89
CA GLU A 109 -27.96 8.37 -28.25
C GLU A 109 -26.72 7.76 -28.93
N PRO A 110 -26.59 6.41 -28.90
CA PRO A 110 -25.52 5.73 -29.61
C PRO A 110 -25.60 6.03 -31.12
N VAL A 111 -24.44 6.30 -31.74
CA VAL A 111 -24.33 6.50 -33.19
C VAL A 111 -23.49 5.37 -33.76
N ASP A 112 -24.03 4.65 -34.76
CA ASP A 112 -23.44 3.41 -35.28
C ASP A 112 -21.97 3.56 -35.70
N GLU A 113 -21.63 4.62 -36.43
CA GLU A 113 -20.30 4.74 -37.05
C GLU A 113 -19.17 4.92 -36.02
N PRO A 114 -19.23 5.86 -35.05
CA PRO A 114 -18.24 5.94 -33.98
C PRO A 114 -18.23 4.73 -33.05
N MET A 115 -19.39 4.09 -32.81
CA MET A 115 -19.45 2.87 -31.98
C MET A 115 -18.75 1.70 -32.67
N ARG A 116 -18.98 1.50 -33.98
CA ARG A 116 -18.27 0.50 -34.78
C ARG A 116 -16.76 0.77 -34.81
N TRP A 117 -16.32 2.02 -34.87
CA TRP A 117 -14.90 2.36 -34.78
C TRP A 117 -14.25 1.87 -33.47
N LEU A 118 -14.98 1.87 -32.35
CA LEU A 118 -14.48 1.32 -31.08
C LEU A 118 -14.32 -0.22 -31.14
N GLU A 119 -15.23 -0.91 -31.82
CA GLU A 119 -15.22 -2.37 -31.98
C GLU A 119 -14.08 -2.85 -32.91
N GLU A 120 -13.65 -2.01 -33.85
CA GLU A 120 -12.60 -2.35 -34.82
C GLU A 120 -11.16 -2.22 -34.29
N TRP A 121 -10.96 -1.80 -33.03
CA TRP A 121 -9.61 -1.55 -32.48
C TRP A 121 -8.67 -2.76 -32.55
N GLU A 122 -9.14 -3.94 -32.14
CA GLU A 122 -8.33 -5.17 -32.19
C GLU A 122 -8.00 -5.57 -33.63
N MET A 123 -8.95 -5.41 -34.55
CA MET A 123 -8.73 -5.63 -35.98
C MET A 123 -7.71 -4.65 -36.58
N ASN A 124 -7.62 -3.45 -36.01
CA ASN A 124 -6.62 -2.43 -36.35
C ASN A 124 -5.25 -2.66 -35.69
N GLY A 125 -5.07 -3.77 -34.96
CA GLY A 125 -3.81 -4.15 -34.31
C GLY A 125 -3.56 -3.44 -32.99
N ILE A 126 -4.61 -2.93 -32.34
CA ILE A 126 -4.56 -2.45 -30.95
C ILE A 126 -4.69 -3.66 -30.02
N GLU A 127 -3.86 -3.72 -28.98
CA GLU A 127 -3.79 -4.89 -28.08
C GLU A 127 -5.04 -5.08 -27.21
N MET A 128 -5.75 -4.00 -26.89
CA MET A 128 -6.91 -3.99 -25.99
C MET A 128 -8.16 -3.46 -26.67
N SER A 129 -9.31 -4.01 -26.27
CA SER A 129 -10.62 -3.49 -26.65
C SER A 129 -10.80 -2.05 -26.12
N ALA A 130 -11.71 -1.28 -26.74
CA ALA A 130 -12.04 0.06 -26.26
C ALA A 130 -12.56 0.06 -24.80
N SER A 131 -13.30 -0.98 -24.41
CA SER A 131 -13.81 -1.18 -23.05
C SER A 131 -12.69 -1.40 -22.03
N ASP A 132 -11.75 -2.31 -22.33
CA ASP A 132 -10.60 -2.56 -21.44
C ASP A 132 -9.71 -1.32 -21.31
N PHE A 133 -9.50 -0.61 -22.43
CA PHE A 133 -8.82 0.69 -22.44
C PHE A 133 -9.51 1.72 -21.53
N ALA A 134 -10.84 1.84 -21.60
CA ALA A 134 -11.59 2.74 -20.72
C ALA A 134 -11.40 2.39 -19.25
N MET A 135 -11.57 1.12 -18.87
CA MET A 135 -11.37 0.65 -17.50
C MET A 135 -9.94 0.88 -17.01
N ALA A 136 -8.93 0.64 -17.86
CA ALA A 136 -7.53 0.91 -17.53
C ALA A 136 -7.28 2.40 -17.25
N ASN A 137 -7.82 3.30 -18.08
CA ASN A 137 -7.65 4.74 -17.89
C ASN A 137 -8.38 5.25 -16.64
N ILE A 138 -9.60 4.76 -16.39
CA ILE A 138 -10.34 5.07 -15.17
C ILE A 138 -9.54 4.64 -13.93
N LYS A 139 -8.96 3.43 -13.96
CA LYS A 139 -8.13 2.93 -12.87
C LYS A 139 -6.87 3.77 -12.68
N ASN A 140 -6.20 4.15 -13.76
CA ASN A 140 -5.02 5.03 -13.71
C ASN A 140 -5.39 6.42 -13.18
N HIS A 141 -6.53 6.99 -13.58
CA HIS A 141 -7.04 8.25 -13.05
C HIS A 141 -7.31 8.18 -11.54
N TYR A 142 -8.03 7.16 -11.05
CA TYR A 142 -8.27 7.03 -9.60
C TYR A 142 -7.01 6.71 -8.80
N THR A 143 -6.02 6.09 -9.43
CA THR A 143 -4.75 5.78 -8.79
C THR A 143 -3.87 7.04 -8.72
N PHE A 144 -3.60 7.70 -9.85
CA PHE A 144 -2.57 8.72 -9.98
C PHE A 144 -3.08 10.15 -10.21
N ARG A 145 -4.37 10.34 -10.47
CA ARG A 145 -4.99 11.61 -10.94
C ARG A 145 -4.45 12.12 -12.28
N ASP A 146 -3.73 11.26 -13.00
CA ASP A 146 -3.42 11.40 -14.41
C ASP A 146 -3.33 10.02 -15.07
N PHE A 147 -3.26 10.03 -16.39
CA PHE A 147 -2.97 8.84 -17.17
C PHE A 147 -2.40 9.23 -18.53
N PHE A 148 -1.68 8.29 -19.13
CA PHE A 148 -1.09 8.43 -20.44
C PHE A 148 -1.80 7.51 -21.43
N VAL A 149 -2.01 8.01 -22.64
CA VAL A 149 -2.63 7.24 -23.72
C VAL A 149 -1.80 7.42 -24.98
N LYS A 150 -1.68 6.39 -25.80
CA LYS A 150 -0.95 6.45 -27.06
C LYS A 150 -1.94 6.38 -28.21
N TYR A 151 -2.09 7.50 -28.91
CA TYR A 151 -2.89 7.58 -30.13
C TYR A 151 -2.13 6.92 -31.28
N ARG A 152 -2.71 5.89 -31.88
CA ARG A 152 -2.15 5.23 -33.06
C ARG A 152 -2.69 5.89 -34.31
N MET A 153 -1.79 6.43 -35.13
CA MET A 153 -2.16 7.14 -36.36
C MET A 153 -2.34 6.14 -37.51
N SER A 154 -3.39 6.32 -38.31
CA SER A 154 -3.61 5.52 -39.51
C SER A 154 -2.63 5.91 -40.62
N ARG A 155 -2.05 4.91 -41.30
CA ARG A 155 -1.44 5.14 -42.60
C ARG A 155 -2.55 5.24 -43.66
N GLY A 156 -2.73 6.43 -44.24
CA GLY A 156 -3.70 6.64 -45.33
C GLY A 156 -4.81 7.65 -45.08
N ALA A 157 -4.57 8.69 -44.26
CA ALA A 157 -5.53 9.81 -44.14
C ALA A 157 -5.89 10.42 -45.51
N SER A 158 -4.96 10.40 -46.48
CA SER A 158 -5.18 10.87 -47.86
C SER A 158 -6.12 10.02 -48.70
N ILE A 159 -6.46 8.80 -48.27
CA ILE A 159 -7.42 7.90 -48.94
C ILE A 159 -8.71 7.72 -48.12
N GLY A 160 -9.02 8.67 -47.24
CA GLY A 160 -10.28 8.71 -46.49
C GLY A 160 -10.33 7.84 -45.23
N ARG A 161 -9.20 7.28 -44.76
CA ARG A 161 -9.15 6.59 -43.46
C ARG A 161 -9.16 7.59 -42.32
N PHE A 162 -9.80 7.23 -41.21
CA PHE A 162 -9.77 8.00 -39.97
C PHE A 162 -8.35 8.31 -39.52
N PRO A 163 -8.02 9.56 -39.12
CA PRO A 163 -6.68 9.91 -38.66
C PRO A 163 -6.15 9.02 -37.52
N ILE A 164 -7.01 8.65 -36.56
CA ILE A 164 -6.67 7.78 -35.44
C ILE A 164 -7.27 6.40 -35.66
N ALA A 165 -6.41 5.37 -35.70
CA ALA A 165 -6.79 3.97 -35.86
C ALA A 165 -7.33 3.35 -34.55
N GLY A 166 -6.81 3.82 -33.41
CA GLY A 166 -7.19 3.37 -32.08
C GLY A 166 -6.28 3.99 -31.02
N ILE A 167 -6.53 3.65 -29.75
CA ILE A 167 -5.82 4.25 -28.61
C ILE A 167 -5.35 3.15 -27.66
N GLU A 168 -4.08 3.19 -27.26
CA GLU A 168 -3.50 2.25 -26.31
C GLU A 168 -3.37 2.93 -24.93
N SER A 169 -3.69 2.22 -23.84
CA SER A 169 -3.40 2.70 -22.49
C SER A 169 -1.91 2.55 -22.22
N MET A 170 -1.32 3.51 -21.51
CA MET A 170 0.11 3.50 -21.17
C MET A 170 0.29 3.47 -19.66
N GLU A 171 1.22 2.65 -19.19
CA GLU A 171 1.56 2.57 -17.77
C GLU A 171 2.18 3.89 -17.27
N ASN A 172 1.60 4.45 -16.22
CA ASN A 172 2.02 5.72 -15.62
C ASN A 172 3.48 5.70 -15.15
N LYS A 173 3.95 4.54 -14.66
CA LYS A 173 5.33 4.34 -14.20
C LYS A 173 6.35 4.39 -15.35
N ASP A 174 5.94 4.08 -16.58
CA ASP A 174 6.84 4.02 -17.73
C ASP A 174 6.95 5.36 -18.47
N CYS A 175 6.01 6.28 -18.25
CA CYS A 175 5.91 7.55 -18.95
C CYS A 175 6.50 8.72 -18.15
N ARG A 176 7.33 9.55 -18.79
CA ARG A 176 7.84 10.81 -18.23
C ARG A 176 7.72 11.96 -19.24
N LEU A 177 7.20 13.10 -18.80
CA LEU A 177 7.16 14.34 -19.57
C LEU A 177 8.59 14.83 -19.85
N ALA A 178 8.81 15.37 -21.05
CA ALA A 178 10.13 15.79 -21.48
C ALA A 178 10.08 17.05 -22.36
N THR A 179 11.21 17.75 -22.41
CA THR A 179 11.43 18.93 -23.24
C THR A 179 12.83 18.91 -23.86
N LEU A 180 13.02 19.65 -24.95
CA LEU A 180 14.35 19.89 -25.56
C LEU A 180 15.01 21.17 -25.01
N ARG A 181 14.34 21.91 -24.14
CA ARG A 181 14.90 23.11 -23.51
C ARG A 181 16.10 22.74 -22.64
N ALA A 182 17.21 23.47 -22.78
CA ALA A 182 18.40 23.24 -21.97
C ALA A 182 18.35 23.94 -20.60
N ASP A 183 17.53 24.98 -20.45
CA ASP A 183 17.50 25.91 -19.32
C ASP A 183 16.53 25.49 -18.20
N VAL A 184 16.18 24.20 -18.12
CA VAL A 184 15.19 23.67 -17.16
C VAL A 184 15.52 23.87 -15.68
N ALA A 185 16.80 24.10 -15.36
CA ALA A 185 17.28 24.34 -14.00
C ALA A 185 17.16 25.82 -13.57
N THR A 186 17.14 26.75 -14.53
CA THR A 186 17.19 28.20 -14.27
C THR A 186 15.90 28.92 -14.64
N SER A 187 15.10 28.33 -15.52
CA SER A 187 13.91 28.95 -16.09
C SER A 187 12.62 28.30 -15.62
N LEU A 188 11.56 29.09 -15.53
CA LEU A 188 10.20 28.56 -15.32
C LEU A 188 9.74 27.84 -16.59
N ILE A 189 9.54 26.53 -16.51
CA ILE A 189 9.07 25.72 -17.64
C ILE A 189 7.54 25.63 -17.60
N PRO A 190 6.79 26.25 -18.52
CA PRO A 190 5.34 26.05 -18.56
C PRO A 190 5.00 24.66 -19.08
N TYR A 191 3.85 24.13 -18.68
CA TYR A 191 3.39 22.79 -19.10
C TYR A 191 3.31 22.63 -20.63
N LYS A 192 3.07 23.70 -21.38
CA LYS A 192 3.05 23.68 -22.86
C LYS A 192 4.43 23.37 -23.48
N ASP A 193 5.53 23.64 -22.77
CA ASP A 193 6.89 23.42 -23.25
C ASP A 193 7.34 21.94 -23.07
N LEU A 194 6.58 21.16 -22.31
CA LEU A 194 6.74 19.70 -22.17
C LEU A 194 6.13 18.98 -23.38
N ARG A 195 6.76 19.12 -24.54
CA ARG A 195 6.23 18.66 -25.85
C ARG A 195 6.51 17.19 -26.15
N TYR A 196 7.19 16.48 -25.26
CA TYR A 196 7.57 15.09 -25.48
C TYR A 196 7.21 14.21 -24.28
N VAL A 197 7.07 12.92 -24.51
CA VAL A 197 6.94 11.89 -23.47
C VAL A 197 7.99 10.82 -23.74
N ALA A 198 8.91 10.65 -22.80
CA ALA A 198 9.87 9.55 -22.77
C ALA A 198 9.21 8.33 -22.12
N VAL A 199 9.28 7.19 -22.80
CA VAL A 199 8.69 5.92 -22.40
C VAL A 199 9.78 4.87 -22.28
N GLY A 200 9.85 4.21 -21.13
CA GLY A 200 10.78 3.11 -20.90
C GLY A 200 10.78 2.68 -19.44
N ASN A 201 11.64 1.71 -19.11
CA ASN A 201 11.74 1.21 -17.75
C ASN A 201 12.65 2.09 -16.91
N TRP A 202 12.06 2.90 -16.02
CA TRP A 202 12.80 3.85 -15.17
C TRP A 202 13.48 3.23 -13.95
N ASN A 203 13.32 1.92 -13.72
CA ASN A 203 13.95 1.23 -12.58
C ASN A 203 15.40 0.81 -12.86
N TYR A 204 15.83 0.79 -14.11
CA TYR A 204 17.18 0.37 -14.52
C TYR A 204 17.91 1.49 -15.26
N GLY A 205 19.12 1.83 -14.82
CA GLY A 205 19.90 2.93 -15.39
C GLY A 205 20.34 2.75 -16.85
N ALA A 206 20.33 1.52 -17.37
CA ALA A 206 20.69 1.18 -18.76
C ALA A 206 19.49 0.91 -19.67
N ALA A 207 18.27 1.29 -19.28
CA ALA A 207 17.08 1.01 -20.07
C ALA A 207 17.06 1.75 -21.42
N SER A 208 16.49 1.10 -22.44
CA SER A 208 16.19 1.74 -23.71
C SER A 208 14.92 2.60 -23.60
N PHE A 209 15.01 3.88 -23.95
CA PHE A 209 13.88 4.80 -23.96
C PHE A 209 13.43 5.14 -25.37
N ASN A 210 12.12 5.13 -25.58
CA ASN A 210 11.46 5.66 -26.76
C ASN A 210 10.88 7.03 -26.43
N VAL A 211 11.04 8.02 -27.31
CA VAL A 211 10.49 9.35 -27.11
C VAL A 211 9.44 9.64 -28.17
N TYR A 212 8.25 10.02 -27.71
CA TYR A 212 7.11 10.36 -28.55
C TYR A 212 6.78 11.83 -28.38
N HIS A 213 6.19 12.43 -29.42
CA HIS A 213 5.53 13.73 -29.25
C HIS A 213 4.39 13.60 -28.25
N ARG A 214 4.26 14.59 -27.36
CA ARG A 214 3.06 14.73 -26.56
C ARG A 214 1.93 15.21 -27.46
N PHE A 215 0.82 14.50 -27.46
CA PHE A 215 -0.32 14.79 -28.31
C PHE A 215 -0.89 16.19 -28.04
N ASP A 216 -0.88 16.99 -29.08
CA ASP A 216 -1.64 18.22 -29.28
C ASP A 216 -2.48 18.05 -30.55
N ILE A 217 -3.77 18.31 -30.44
CA ILE A 217 -4.75 18.15 -31.50
C ILE A 217 -4.48 19.08 -32.69
N LYS A 218 -3.79 20.20 -32.47
CA LYS A 218 -3.42 21.16 -33.52
C LYS A 218 -2.28 20.67 -34.41
N GLU A 219 -1.55 19.64 -33.97
CA GLU A 219 -0.33 19.16 -34.63
C GLU A 219 -0.47 17.73 -35.16
N VAL A 220 -1.71 17.25 -35.31
CA VAL A 220 -2.00 15.87 -35.72
C VAL A 220 -1.34 15.51 -37.05
N SER A 221 -1.23 16.47 -37.97
CA SER A 221 -0.57 16.28 -39.28
C SER A 221 0.94 15.97 -39.18
N VAL A 222 1.58 16.28 -38.05
CA VAL A 222 3.02 16.06 -37.83
C VAL A 222 3.29 14.64 -37.31
N TYR A 223 2.29 13.99 -36.70
CA TYR A 223 2.46 12.67 -36.10
C TYR A 223 2.46 11.57 -37.16
N ARG A 224 3.62 10.93 -37.35
CA ARG A 224 3.78 9.89 -38.38
C ARG A 224 3.17 8.53 -38.02
N TYR A 225 3.30 8.12 -36.75
CA TYR A 225 2.91 6.77 -36.31
C TYR A 225 2.13 6.78 -35.01
N ALA A 226 2.57 7.57 -34.03
CA ALA A 226 1.91 7.69 -32.75
C ALA A 226 2.29 9.00 -32.05
N ALA A 227 1.42 9.44 -31.14
CA ALA A 227 1.69 10.50 -30.18
C ALA A 227 1.06 10.13 -28.83
N ILE A 228 1.65 10.61 -27.74
CA ILE A 228 1.19 10.27 -26.39
C ILE A 228 0.41 11.43 -25.78
N GLY A 229 -0.88 11.21 -25.51
CA GLY A 229 -1.69 12.12 -24.70
C GLY A 229 -1.37 11.97 -23.23
N HIS A 230 -1.25 13.09 -22.53
CA HIS A 230 -1.18 13.15 -21.08
C HIS A 230 -2.43 13.84 -20.56
N HIS A 231 -3.29 13.08 -19.89
CA HIS A 231 -4.55 13.55 -19.33
C HIS A 231 -4.41 13.63 -17.82
N ARG A 232 -4.39 14.84 -17.27
CA ARG A 232 -4.21 15.08 -15.83
C ARG A 232 -5.29 15.96 -15.21
N GLU A 233 -5.67 15.65 -13.98
CA GLU A 233 -6.26 16.62 -13.07
C GLU A 233 -5.12 17.49 -12.53
N LYS A 234 -5.26 18.82 -12.59
CA LYS A 234 -4.17 19.72 -12.23
C LYS A 234 -4.10 19.86 -10.70
N SER A 235 -3.05 19.31 -10.11
CA SER A 235 -2.69 19.53 -8.70
C SER A 235 -1.85 20.79 -8.53
N VAL A 236 -1.90 21.37 -7.33
CA VAL A 236 -1.17 22.62 -7.03
C VAL A 236 0.34 22.37 -7.06
N GLY A 237 1.06 23.15 -7.89
CA GLY A 237 2.52 23.08 -7.97
C GLY A 237 3.09 21.92 -8.80
N GLU A 238 2.25 21.08 -9.42
CA GLU A 238 2.71 19.86 -10.12
C GLU A 238 2.47 19.87 -11.64
N TYR A 239 3.34 19.15 -12.37
CA TYR A 239 3.23 18.91 -13.81
C TYR A 239 2.50 17.60 -14.14
N TYR A 240 2.70 16.57 -13.32
CA TYR A 240 1.91 15.35 -13.36
C TYR A 240 0.57 15.57 -12.64
N GLY A 241 -0.33 14.61 -12.75
CA GLY A 241 -1.41 14.47 -11.79
C GLY A 241 -0.84 13.99 -10.46
N SER A 242 -1.37 14.52 -9.37
CA SER A 242 -1.01 14.12 -8.01
C SER A 242 -2.29 13.72 -7.28
N ASN A 243 -2.30 12.50 -6.75
CA ASN A 243 -3.39 12.04 -5.92
C ASN A 243 -3.24 12.64 -4.51
N GLU A 244 -3.71 13.88 -4.35
CA GLU A 244 -3.59 14.66 -3.12
C GLU A 244 -4.23 13.95 -1.91
N THR A 245 -5.31 13.19 -2.12
CA THR A 245 -5.93 12.39 -1.04
C THR A 245 -5.08 11.20 -0.65
N PHE A 246 -4.44 10.53 -1.61
CA PHE A 246 -3.43 9.49 -1.31
C PHE A 246 -2.24 10.10 -0.54
N GLU A 247 -1.65 11.21 -1.01
CA GLU A 247 -0.50 11.81 -0.34
C GLU A 247 -0.86 12.29 1.09
N GLY A 248 -2.05 12.85 1.28
CA GLY A 248 -2.54 13.26 2.60
C GLY A 248 -2.82 12.10 3.57
N THR A 249 -3.17 10.91 3.05
CA THR A 249 -3.48 9.73 3.88
C THR A 249 -2.38 8.67 3.91
N LYS A 250 -1.28 8.89 3.18
CA LYS A 250 -0.14 7.99 3.07
C LYS A 250 0.39 7.46 4.41
N PRO A 251 0.51 8.26 5.49
CA PRO A 251 0.92 7.73 6.80
C PRO A 251 -0.03 6.66 7.35
N TYR A 252 -1.35 6.85 7.21
CA TYR A 252 -2.36 5.87 7.64
C TYR A 252 -2.32 4.61 6.79
N ILE A 253 -2.13 4.74 5.47
CA ILE A 253 -2.01 3.61 4.55
C ILE A 253 -0.79 2.76 4.93
N LYS A 254 0.38 3.39 5.14
CA LYS A 254 1.61 2.68 5.51
C LYS A 254 1.50 2.00 6.86
N ALA A 255 1.02 2.71 7.88
CA ALA A 255 0.85 2.13 9.21
C ALA A 255 -0.15 0.96 9.20
N ALA A 256 -1.28 1.07 8.48
CA ALA A 256 -2.24 -0.02 8.33
C ALA A 256 -1.66 -1.23 7.57
N ASN A 257 -0.70 -1.01 6.66
CA ASN A 257 -0.01 -2.09 5.96
C ASN A 257 1.00 -2.82 6.87
N GLU A 258 1.64 -2.11 7.79
CA GLU A 258 2.67 -2.66 8.70
C GLU A 258 2.09 -3.28 9.97
N ASN A 259 0.93 -2.83 10.45
CA ASN A 259 0.30 -3.32 11.69
C ASN A 259 0.16 -4.85 11.77
N PRO A 260 -0.27 -5.57 10.72
CA PRO A 260 -0.27 -7.02 10.73
C PRO A 260 1.11 -7.63 10.95
N GLU A 261 2.17 -7.03 10.40
CA GLU A 261 3.55 -7.49 10.59
C GLU A 261 4.03 -7.23 12.03
N TYR A 262 3.70 -6.07 12.62
CA TYR A 262 3.97 -5.79 14.03
C TYR A 262 3.27 -6.76 14.97
N ILE A 263 1.97 -7.03 14.76
CA ILE A 263 1.21 -8.00 15.58
C ILE A 263 1.82 -9.39 15.44
N ASN A 264 2.09 -9.86 14.22
CA ASN A 264 2.67 -11.18 13.98
C ASN A 264 4.07 -11.31 14.57
N SER A 265 4.91 -10.27 14.42
CA SER A 265 6.24 -10.23 15.02
C SER A 265 6.14 -10.28 16.54
N PHE A 266 5.25 -9.49 17.14
CA PHE A 266 4.99 -9.49 18.57
C PHE A 266 4.58 -10.87 19.07
N LEU A 267 3.61 -11.52 18.42
CA LEU A 267 3.14 -12.86 18.80
C LEU A 267 4.22 -13.94 18.67
N ARG A 268 5.13 -13.81 17.70
CA ARG A 268 6.22 -14.78 17.48
C ARG A 268 7.41 -14.56 18.41
N ASN A 269 7.74 -13.30 18.69
CA ASN A 269 9.02 -12.93 19.29
C ASN A 269 8.89 -12.40 20.73
N ALA A 270 7.69 -12.09 21.21
CA ALA A 270 7.52 -11.57 22.57
C ALA A 270 7.89 -12.62 23.62
N LEU A 271 8.75 -12.22 24.56
CA LEU A 271 9.04 -13.00 25.76
C LEU A 271 7.81 -12.98 26.68
N ALA A 272 6.98 -14.02 26.58
CA ALA A 272 5.80 -14.22 27.43
C ALA A 272 6.16 -14.80 28.82
N ALA A 273 7.18 -14.23 29.48
CA ALA A 273 7.59 -14.63 30.81
C ALA A 273 6.63 -14.07 31.86
N LYS A 274 5.52 -14.79 32.11
CA LYS A 274 4.49 -14.39 33.10
C LYS A 274 5.00 -14.38 34.55
N VAL A 275 6.02 -15.19 34.84
CA VAL A 275 6.53 -15.43 36.19
C VAL A 275 8.04 -15.21 36.21
N HIS A 276 8.49 -14.32 37.09
CA HIS A 276 9.89 -14.08 37.41
C HIS A 276 10.20 -14.69 38.78
N ILE A 277 11.13 -15.65 38.83
CA ILE A 277 11.49 -16.36 40.06
C ILE A 277 12.85 -15.84 40.55
N ILE A 278 12.87 -15.27 41.74
CA ILE A 278 14.09 -14.82 42.42
C ILE A 278 14.44 -15.85 43.50
N ILE A 279 15.61 -16.47 43.34
CA ILE A 279 16.16 -17.44 44.29
C ILE A 279 17.01 -16.69 45.32
N PRO A 280 16.71 -16.78 46.63
CA PRO A 280 17.53 -16.12 47.65
C PRO A 280 18.90 -16.79 47.78
N ASN A 281 19.95 -15.98 47.90
CA ASN A 281 21.32 -16.47 47.97
C ASN A 281 21.54 -17.35 49.21
N ALA A 282 20.94 -17.02 50.35
CA ALA A 282 21.00 -17.83 51.56
C ALA A 282 20.50 -19.26 51.35
N TRP A 283 19.48 -19.45 50.50
CA TRP A 283 18.99 -20.79 50.16
C TRP A 283 19.99 -21.54 49.28
N VAL A 284 20.59 -20.87 48.30
CA VAL A 284 21.65 -21.44 47.44
C VAL A 284 22.84 -21.89 48.28
N GLU A 285 23.32 -21.05 49.19
CA GLU A 285 24.43 -21.36 50.10
C GLU A 285 24.07 -22.46 51.11
N SER A 286 22.81 -22.53 51.56
CA SER A 286 22.33 -23.64 52.39
C SER A 286 22.39 -24.97 51.62
N LYS A 287 21.98 -24.97 50.34
CA LYS A 287 22.07 -26.16 49.49
C LYS A 287 23.52 -26.53 49.17
N ARG A 288 24.40 -25.55 48.93
CA ARG A 288 25.85 -25.78 48.80
C ARG A 288 26.40 -26.52 50.01
N ARG A 289 26.12 -26.04 51.23
CA ARG A 289 26.54 -26.70 52.48
C ARG A 289 25.98 -28.11 52.64
N GLN A 290 24.70 -28.32 52.34
CA GLN A 290 24.06 -29.64 52.40
C GLN A 290 24.73 -30.65 51.44
N ILE A 291 24.99 -30.24 50.20
CA ILE A 291 25.63 -31.11 49.20
C ILE A 291 27.05 -31.45 49.65
N THR A 292 27.84 -30.48 50.11
CA THR A 292 29.21 -30.72 50.58
C THR A 292 29.23 -31.71 51.75
N ALA A 293 28.31 -31.59 52.70
CA ALA A 293 28.19 -32.53 53.81
C ALA A 293 27.85 -33.95 53.33
N LEU A 294 26.89 -34.08 52.40
CA LEU A 294 26.50 -35.37 51.83
C LEU A 294 27.62 -36.01 50.98
N CYS A 295 28.38 -35.22 50.22
CA CYS A 295 29.54 -35.71 49.47
C CYS A 295 30.63 -36.26 50.40
N ASN A 296 30.90 -35.56 51.52
CA ASN A 296 31.84 -36.03 52.54
C ASN A 296 31.38 -37.33 53.20
N GLU A 297 30.08 -37.47 53.46
CA GLU A 297 29.54 -38.72 54.00
C GLU A 297 29.56 -39.85 52.97
N ASN A 298 29.33 -39.52 51.69
CA ASN A 298 29.47 -40.46 50.58
C ASN A 298 30.91 -40.98 50.41
N LYS A 299 31.94 -40.21 50.80
CA LYS A 299 33.33 -40.73 50.85
C LYS A 299 33.43 -41.94 51.78
N LYS A 300 32.82 -41.86 52.97
CA LYS A 300 32.82 -42.95 53.96
C LYS A 300 31.99 -44.14 53.49
N ARG A 301 30.79 -43.88 52.95
CA ARG A 301 29.93 -44.94 52.40
C ARG A 301 30.57 -45.68 51.24
N LYS A 302 31.32 -44.98 50.39
CA LYS A 302 32.08 -45.59 49.29
C LYS A 302 33.17 -46.53 49.82
N SER A 303 33.88 -46.15 50.90
CA SER A 303 34.84 -47.06 51.54
C SER A 303 34.19 -48.29 52.18
N GLU A 304 32.93 -48.16 52.61
CA GLU A 304 32.13 -49.23 53.22
C GLU A 304 31.30 -50.03 52.20
N LYS A 305 31.43 -49.75 50.89
CA LYS A 305 30.64 -50.34 49.79
C LYS A 305 29.12 -50.21 49.97
N LEU A 306 28.69 -49.14 50.62
CA LEU A 306 27.27 -48.79 50.79
C LEU A 306 26.78 -47.88 49.67
N GLU A 307 25.47 -47.89 49.44
CA GLU A 307 24.84 -47.03 48.43
C GLU A 307 25.02 -45.54 48.80
N LEU A 308 25.40 -44.75 47.80
CA LEU A 308 25.66 -43.33 47.94
C LEU A 308 24.35 -42.58 48.13
N PHE A 309 24.37 -41.57 49.00
CA PHE A 309 23.24 -40.67 49.15
C PHE A 309 22.98 -39.86 47.87
N LYS A 310 21.70 -39.62 47.63
CA LYS A 310 21.18 -38.77 46.55
C LYS A 310 20.46 -37.59 47.18
N MET A 311 20.40 -36.46 46.50
CA MET A 311 19.60 -35.31 46.94
C MET A 311 18.45 -35.08 45.95
N GLY A 312 17.26 -35.53 46.35
CA GLY A 312 16.13 -35.66 45.44
C GLY A 312 16.45 -36.67 44.34
N GLU A 313 16.38 -36.22 43.09
CA GLU A 313 16.69 -37.03 41.89
C GLU A 313 18.16 -36.93 41.45
N VAL A 314 18.97 -36.10 42.12
CA VAL A 314 20.37 -35.86 41.74
C VAL A 314 21.30 -36.79 42.52
N GLU A 315 22.07 -37.60 41.80
CA GLU A 315 23.11 -38.45 42.40
C GLU A 315 24.29 -37.60 42.88
N LEU A 316 24.72 -37.83 44.12
CA LEU A 316 25.84 -37.12 44.70
C LEU A 316 27.08 -38.02 44.69
N GLY A 317 28.16 -37.54 44.09
CA GLY A 317 29.46 -38.20 44.16
C GLY A 317 30.12 -38.02 45.52
N THR A 318 31.40 -38.40 45.59
CA THR A 318 32.25 -38.23 46.78
C THR A 318 32.87 -36.84 46.89
N GLU A 319 32.80 -36.02 45.85
CA GLU A 319 33.36 -34.66 45.85
C GLU A 319 32.30 -33.64 45.44
N TYR A 320 32.36 -32.48 46.09
CA TYR A 320 31.50 -31.37 45.76
C TYR A 320 31.90 -30.76 44.41
N SER A 321 30.90 -30.39 43.61
CA SER A 321 31.10 -29.55 42.44
C SER A 321 29.94 -28.57 42.27
N GLU A 322 30.23 -27.36 41.77
CA GLU A 322 29.21 -26.36 41.42
C GLU A 322 28.21 -26.90 40.39
N SER A 323 28.65 -27.78 39.50
CA SER A 323 27.76 -28.43 38.54
C SER A 323 26.65 -29.27 39.21
N THR A 324 26.97 -29.90 40.34
CA THR A 324 26.01 -30.69 41.15
C THR A 324 25.00 -29.76 41.82
N LEU A 325 25.44 -28.60 42.31
CA LEU A 325 24.54 -27.57 42.86
C LEU A 325 23.57 -27.06 41.80
N MET A 326 24.06 -26.71 40.61
CA MET A 326 23.20 -26.27 39.50
C MET A 326 22.17 -27.33 39.08
N LYS A 327 22.54 -28.62 39.08
CA LYS A 327 21.59 -29.72 38.83
C LYS A 327 20.47 -29.78 39.87
N VAL A 328 20.80 -29.60 41.14
CA VAL A 328 19.82 -29.56 42.24
C VAL A 328 18.89 -28.35 42.08
N ILE A 329 19.45 -27.16 41.81
CA ILE A 329 18.66 -25.94 41.59
C ILE A 329 17.69 -26.13 40.41
N ASN A 330 18.17 -26.64 39.28
CA ASN A 330 17.34 -26.91 38.10
C ASN A 330 16.24 -27.94 38.37
N THR A 331 16.50 -28.93 39.23
CA THR A 331 15.50 -29.94 39.61
C THR A 331 14.39 -29.32 40.45
N GLU A 332 14.73 -28.47 41.42
CA GLU A 332 13.74 -27.75 42.22
C GLU A 332 12.95 -26.72 41.39
N LEU A 333 13.62 -26.00 40.48
CA LEU A 333 12.95 -25.12 39.53
C LEU A 333 11.99 -25.90 38.63
N ARG A 334 12.36 -27.09 38.15
CA ARG A 334 11.47 -27.94 37.34
C ARG A 334 10.22 -28.36 38.10
N LYS A 335 10.35 -28.75 39.38
CA LYS A 335 9.19 -29.05 40.23
C LYS A 335 8.28 -27.83 40.38
N LEU A 336 8.88 -26.67 40.63
CA LEU A 336 8.16 -25.41 40.75
C LEU A 336 7.43 -25.05 39.45
N THR A 337 8.10 -25.16 38.30
CA THR A 337 7.51 -24.93 36.97
C THR A 337 6.36 -25.91 36.71
N ASN A 338 6.53 -27.20 36.99
CA ASN A 338 5.47 -28.21 36.82
C ASN A 338 4.27 -27.97 37.73
N TYR A 339 4.47 -27.33 38.88
CA TYR A 339 3.40 -26.99 39.82
C TYR A 339 2.65 -25.71 39.43
N LEU A 340 3.37 -24.71 38.90
CA LEU A 340 2.83 -23.37 38.60
C LEU A 340 2.39 -23.19 37.14
N SER A 341 2.83 -24.04 36.22
CA SER A 341 2.61 -23.87 34.77
C SER A 341 1.70 -24.94 34.19
N GLY A 342 0.88 -24.59 33.21
CA GLY A 342 0.01 -25.52 32.48
C GLY A 342 -1.48 -25.39 32.81
N LYS A 343 -2.32 -25.89 31.91
CA LYS A 343 -3.79 -25.70 31.97
C LYS A 343 -4.42 -26.19 33.27
N GLY A 344 -3.93 -27.31 33.83
CA GLY A 344 -4.46 -27.93 35.05
C GLY A 344 -3.91 -27.37 36.37
N ASN A 345 -3.08 -26.34 36.32
CA ASN A 345 -2.32 -25.84 37.48
C ASN A 345 -2.77 -24.45 37.97
N GLN A 346 -3.96 -24.00 37.56
CA GLN A 346 -4.51 -22.70 37.93
C GLN A 346 -5.09 -22.71 39.36
N GLY A 347 -4.82 -21.66 40.14
CA GLY A 347 -5.41 -21.47 41.48
C GLY A 347 -4.78 -22.26 42.62
N LYS A 348 -3.59 -22.83 42.43
CA LYS A 348 -2.89 -23.62 43.45
C LYS A 348 -2.19 -22.72 44.48
N ALA A 349 -2.23 -23.13 45.75
CA ALA A 349 -1.50 -22.47 46.83
C ALA A 349 -0.02 -22.88 46.82
N TYR A 350 0.89 -21.94 47.12
CA TYR A 350 2.33 -22.19 47.24
C TYR A 350 2.84 -21.64 48.58
N ALA A 351 3.75 -22.37 49.21
CA ALA A 351 4.36 -21.98 50.48
C ALA A 351 5.89 -22.10 50.36
N SER A 352 6.59 -21.12 50.92
CA SER A 352 8.06 -21.10 50.98
C SER A 352 8.53 -20.68 52.37
N PHE A 353 9.72 -21.15 52.76
CA PHE A 353 10.41 -20.70 53.96
C PHE A 353 11.19 -19.42 53.68
N SER A 354 11.23 -18.50 54.64
CA SER A 354 12.08 -17.30 54.62
C SER A 354 13.16 -17.37 55.71
N PHE A 355 14.29 -16.73 55.45
CA PHE A 355 15.42 -16.63 56.39
C PHE A 355 15.69 -15.16 56.68
N LYS A 356 16.04 -14.83 57.92
CA LYS A 356 16.50 -13.49 58.28
C LYS A 356 18.02 -13.46 58.37
N THR A 357 18.64 -12.44 57.78
CA THR A 357 20.06 -12.13 58.01
C THR A 357 20.21 -11.23 59.25
N GLY A 358 21.44 -11.10 59.77
CA GLY A 358 21.73 -10.32 60.99
C GLY A 358 21.31 -8.84 60.93
N ASN A 359 21.06 -8.30 59.74
CA ASN A 359 20.58 -6.93 59.51
C ASN A 359 19.05 -6.79 59.46
N ASN A 360 18.30 -7.83 59.87
CA ASN A 360 16.82 -7.85 59.89
C ASN A 360 16.15 -7.79 58.49
N GLU A 361 16.93 -7.96 57.42
CA GLU A 361 16.42 -8.14 56.06
C GLU A 361 15.99 -9.61 55.83
N GLU A 362 14.81 -9.79 55.25
CA GLU A 362 14.24 -11.10 54.97
C GLU A 362 14.65 -11.59 53.57
N GLU A 363 15.44 -12.67 53.53
CA GLU A 363 15.73 -13.42 52.32
C GLU A 363 14.67 -14.50 52.11
N ARG A 364 13.91 -14.38 51.03
CA ARG A 364 12.83 -15.31 50.68
C ARG A 364 12.76 -15.52 49.17
N TRP A 365 12.18 -16.65 48.77
CA TRP A 365 11.77 -16.85 47.39
C TRP A 365 10.75 -15.80 46.99
N ARG A 366 10.96 -15.14 45.85
CA ARG A 366 9.99 -14.21 45.28
C ARG A 366 9.54 -14.73 43.92
N ILE A 367 8.24 -14.85 43.77
CA ILE A 367 7.58 -15.19 42.51
C ILE A 367 6.83 -13.92 42.11
N GLU A 368 7.44 -13.15 41.24
CA GLU A 368 6.89 -11.88 40.76
C GLU A 368 6.13 -12.13 39.46
N THR A 369 4.92 -11.62 39.37
CA THR A 369 4.17 -11.64 38.11
C THR A 369 4.62 -10.45 37.27
N VAL A 370 5.09 -10.72 36.06
CA VAL A 370 5.37 -9.66 35.09
C VAL A 370 4.04 -9.28 34.44
N ASP A 371 3.61 -8.03 34.61
CA ASP A 371 2.41 -7.52 33.95
C ASP A 371 2.70 -7.24 32.48
N LEU A 372 2.36 -8.21 31.66
CA LEU A 372 2.53 -8.18 30.23
C LEU A 372 1.30 -7.49 29.63
N LYS A 373 1.39 -6.17 29.40
CA LYS A 373 0.33 -5.29 28.82
C LYS A 373 0.01 -5.58 27.34
N TYR A 374 -0.10 -6.86 27.01
CA TYR A 374 -0.27 -7.36 25.65
C TYR A 374 -1.63 -7.02 25.08
N LYS A 375 -2.65 -7.11 25.92
CA LYS A 375 -4.02 -6.77 25.53
C LYS A 375 -4.07 -5.30 25.13
N GLU A 376 -3.52 -4.42 25.95
CA GLU A 376 -3.46 -2.98 25.71
C GLU A 376 -2.73 -2.67 24.40
N TYR A 377 -1.53 -3.22 24.20
CA TYR A 377 -0.75 -3.01 22.98
C TYR A 377 -1.51 -3.47 21.72
N ILE A 378 -2.03 -4.70 21.70
CA ILE A 378 -2.76 -5.24 20.54
C ILE A 378 -4.06 -4.45 20.31
N SER A 379 -4.73 -4.05 21.38
CA SER A 379 -5.99 -3.28 21.28
C SER A 379 -5.74 -1.88 20.71
N SER A 380 -4.65 -1.22 21.09
CA SER A 380 -4.25 0.07 20.51
C SER A 380 -3.94 -0.04 19.01
N LEU A 381 -3.29 -1.12 18.55
CA LEU A 381 -3.05 -1.33 17.12
C LEU A 381 -4.36 -1.57 16.36
N ILE A 382 -5.27 -2.38 16.91
CA ILE A 382 -6.59 -2.61 16.32
C ILE A 382 -7.42 -1.33 16.25
N GLU A 383 -7.39 -0.50 17.29
CA GLU A 383 -8.08 0.80 17.32
C GLU A 383 -7.51 1.76 16.27
N TYR A 384 -6.19 1.79 16.11
CA TYR A 384 -5.55 2.53 15.03
C TYR A 384 -6.00 2.04 13.66
N ASP A 385 -6.02 0.72 13.42
CA ASP A 385 -6.47 0.14 12.15
C ASP A 385 -7.91 0.51 11.81
N LYS A 386 -8.81 0.50 12.79
CA LYS A 386 -10.20 0.96 12.60
C LYS A 386 -10.23 2.43 12.17
N ARG A 387 -9.43 3.27 12.81
CA ARG A 387 -9.33 4.69 12.44
C ARG A 387 -8.73 4.86 11.05
N ALA A 388 -7.72 4.09 10.69
CA ALA A 388 -7.10 4.12 9.38
C ALA A 388 -8.10 3.74 8.28
N ASP A 389 -8.91 2.70 8.49
CA ASP A 389 -9.98 2.31 7.56
C ASP A 389 -10.99 3.45 7.32
N GLU A 390 -11.41 4.15 8.37
CA GLU A 390 -12.31 5.30 8.26
C GLU A 390 -11.69 6.45 7.45
N VAL A 391 -10.41 6.77 7.73
CA VAL A 391 -9.68 7.84 7.03
C VAL A 391 -9.51 7.48 5.55
N ILE A 392 -9.10 6.24 5.26
CA ILE A 392 -8.94 5.73 3.89
C ILE A 392 -10.27 5.80 3.16
N LEU A 393 -11.35 5.29 3.74
CA LEU A 393 -12.67 5.30 3.12
C LEU A 393 -13.17 6.72 2.82
N SER A 394 -13.03 7.63 3.79
CA SER A 394 -13.39 9.04 3.65
C SER A 394 -12.58 9.73 2.54
N SER A 395 -11.26 9.45 2.47
CA SER A 395 -10.37 10.03 1.45
C SER A 395 -10.71 9.62 0.01
N MET A 396 -11.41 8.50 -0.15
CA MET A 396 -11.90 8.00 -1.44
C MET A 396 -13.28 8.58 -1.80
N GLY A 397 -13.88 9.40 -0.93
CA GLY A 397 -15.21 9.97 -1.15
C GLY A 397 -16.33 8.93 -1.22
N LEU A 398 -16.11 7.73 -0.66
CA LEU A 398 -17.08 6.65 -0.63
C LEU A 398 -17.73 6.56 0.75
N ASP A 399 -19.05 6.57 0.81
CA ASP A 399 -19.76 6.30 2.07
C ASP A 399 -19.69 4.80 2.42
N SER A 400 -19.67 4.48 3.73
CA SER A 400 -19.61 3.09 4.19
C SER A 400 -20.80 2.22 3.75
N SER A 401 -21.95 2.84 3.44
CA SER A 401 -23.13 2.15 2.87
C SER A 401 -22.82 1.53 1.52
N ILE A 402 -22.07 2.27 0.69
CA ILE A 402 -21.79 1.90 -0.69
C ILE A 402 -20.39 1.34 -0.86
N SER A 403 -19.58 1.17 0.19
CA SER A 403 -18.22 0.61 0.09
C SER A 403 -18.09 -0.82 0.62
N SER A 404 -19.13 -1.35 1.27
CA SER A 404 -19.13 -2.68 1.93
C SER A 404 -18.11 -2.82 3.06
N VAL A 405 -17.59 -1.69 3.58
CA VAL A 405 -16.75 -1.65 4.79
C VAL A 405 -17.67 -1.48 5.99
N SER A 406 -17.75 -2.50 6.84
CA SER A 406 -18.57 -2.46 8.07
C SER A 406 -17.92 -1.52 9.09
N LYS A 407 -18.71 -0.56 9.60
CA LYS A 407 -18.31 0.25 10.75
C LYS A 407 -18.78 -0.44 12.03
N ASP A 408 -17.90 -0.56 13.03
CA ASP A 408 -18.31 -1.03 14.36
C ASP A 408 -19.43 -0.13 14.91
N GLY A 409 -20.54 -0.75 15.31
CA GLY A 409 -21.72 -0.06 15.83
C GLY A 409 -22.75 0.41 14.79
N ILE A 410 -22.49 0.29 13.47
CA ILE A 410 -23.51 0.53 12.44
C ILE A 410 -24.15 -0.81 12.07
N ILE A 411 -25.19 -1.17 12.82
CA ILE A 411 -26.07 -2.30 12.54
C ILE A 411 -27.05 -1.81 11.48
N SER A 412 -26.94 -2.31 10.24
CA SER A 412 -27.83 -2.05 9.09
C SER A 412 -28.09 -0.57 8.75
N LYS A 413 -27.45 -0.04 7.70
CA LYS A 413 -27.96 1.18 7.04
C LYS A 413 -29.25 0.85 6.30
N SER A 414 -30.25 1.73 6.35
CA SER A 414 -31.52 1.50 5.67
C SER A 414 -31.30 1.44 4.15
N GLY A 415 -32.12 0.68 3.42
CA GLY A 415 -32.03 0.61 1.95
C GLY A 415 -32.16 2.00 1.30
N ALA A 416 -32.89 2.92 1.94
CA ALA A 416 -33.02 4.30 1.50
C ALA A 416 -31.69 5.08 1.64
N ASP A 417 -30.97 4.95 2.75
CA ASP A 417 -29.68 5.63 2.95
C ASP A 417 -28.63 5.16 1.95
N VAL A 418 -28.59 3.84 1.68
CA VAL A 418 -27.70 3.26 0.66
C VAL A 418 -28.03 3.87 -0.72
N TYR A 419 -29.32 3.96 -1.05
CA TYR A 419 -29.79 4.51 -2.32
C TYR A 419 -29.44 5.99 -2.49
N TYR A 420 -29.70 6.84 -1.49
CA TYR A 420 -29.39 8.27 -1.57
C TYR A 420 -27.88 8.53 -1.69
N ASN A 421 -27.07 7.85 -0.86
CA ASN A 421 -25.61 7.99 -0.93
C ASN A 421 -25.07 7.52 -2.29
N TYR A 422 -25.66 6.46 -2.87
CA TYR A 422 -25.30 6.01 -4.20
C TYR A 422 -25.62 7.05 -5.29
N ILE A 423 -26.81 7.66 -5.26
CA ILE A 423 -27.17 8.73 -6.21
C ILE A 423 -26.26 9.93 -6.07
N LEU A 424 -26.02 10.41 -4.84
CA LEU A 424 -25.12 11.54 -4.60
C LEU A 424 -23.72 11.26 -5.14
N TYR A 425 -23.24 10.03 -4.96
CA TYR A 425 -21.98 9.59 -5.54
C TYR A 425 -22.03 9.60 -7.07
N LEU A 426 -23.04 8.99 -7.71
CA LEU A 426 -23.16 9.00 -9.17
C LEU A 426 -23.19 10.41 -9.77
N LEU A 427 -23.85 11.36 -9.12
CA LEU A 427 -23.90 12.76 -9.55
C LEU A 427 -22.54 13.45 -9.47
N SER A 428 -21.68 13.08 -8.51
CA SER A 428 -20.34 13.66 -8.35
C SER A 428 -19.33 13.16 -9.38
N LEU A 429 -19.62 12.05 -10.08
CA LEU A 429 -18.72 11.42 -11.05
C LEU A 429 -18.68 12.11 -12.42
N THR A 430 -19.43 13.18 -12.63
CA THR A 430 -19.48 13.90 -13.93
C THR A 430 -18.10 14.43 -14.38
N PRO A 431 -17.30 15.08 -13.52
CA PRO A 431 -15.97 15.57 -13.89
C PRO A 431 -14.99 14.42 -14.21
N ASP A 432 -15.03 13.34 -13.43
CA ASP A 432 -14.18 12.15 -13.64
C ASP A 432 -14.51 11.48 -14.98
N ASP A 433 -15.80 11.41 -15.34
CA ASP A 433 -16.26 10.89 -16.64
C ASP A 433 -15.71 11.77 -17.78
N GLU A 434 -15.88 13.09 -17.70
CA GLU A 434 -15.35 14.01 -18.72
C GLU A 434 -13.84 13.90 -18.87
N LYS A 435 -13.13 13.66 -17.75
CA LYS A 435 -11.69 13.49 -17.77
C LYS A 435 -11.27 12.17 -18.41
N CYS A 436 -11.88 11.06 -17.99
CA CYS A 436 -11.55 9.72 -18.47
C CYS A 436 -12.05 9.46 -19.90
N SER A 437 -13.10 10.18 -20.34
CA SER A 437 -13.62 10.12 -21.71
C SER A 437 -12.92 11.09 -22.68
N ALA A 438 -12.10 12.01 -22.18
CA ALA A 438 -11.36 12.97 -23.00
C ALA A 438 -10.54 12.34 -24.15
N PRO A 439 -9.88 11.17 -23.97
CA PRO A 439 -9.19 10.52 -25.09
C PRO A 439 -10.11 10.16 -26.26
N PHE A 440 -11.30 9.61 -25.97
CA PHE A 440 -12.30 9.28 -26.97
C PHE A 440 -12.86 10.54 -27.63
N ASN A 441 -13.10 11.59 -26.85
CA ASN A 441 -13.59 12.87 -27.38
C ASN A 441 -12.56 13.58 -28.27
N ASN A 442 -11.26 13.46 -27.96
CA ASN A 442 -10.20 13.93 -28.86
C ASN A 442 -10.19 13.15 -30.19
N ALA A 443 -10.41 11.83 -30.13
CA ALA A 443 -10.52 11.01 -31.34
C ALA A 443 -11.79 11.32 -32.12
N LEU A 444 -12.92 11.53 -31.45
CA LEU A 444 -14.20 11.94 -32.05
C LEU A 444 -14.04 13.24 -32.84
N MET A 445 -13.34 14.24 -32.27
CA MET A 445 -13.11 15.52 -32.94
C MET A 445 -12.28 15.39 -34.22
N LEU A 446 -11.43 14.38 -34.34
CA LEU A 446 -10.54 14.17 -35.49
C LEU A 446 -11.12 13.21 -36.53
N ASN A 447 -11.73 12.12 -36.07
CA ASN A 447 -12.27 11.08 -36.92
C ASN A 447 -13.68 11.42 -37.40
N PHE A 448 -14.48 12.11 -36.58
CA PHE A 448 -15.90 12.41 -36.82
C PHE A 448 -16.21 13.89 -36.51
N PRO A 449 -15.55 14.85 -37.19
CA PRO A 449 -15.64 16.27 -36.85
C PRO A 449 -17.08 16.82 -36.91
N ASP A 450 -17.90 16.33 -37.85
CA ASP A 450 -19.29 16.77 -38.00
C ASP A 450 -20.17 16.36 -36.81
N LEU A 451 -20.01 15.12 -36.31
CA LEU A 451 -20.71 14.65 -35.12
C LEU A 451 -20.27 15.44 -33.88
N TYR A 452 -18.97 15.72 -33.76
CA TYR A 452 -18.45 16.55 -32.67
C TYR A 452 -19.02 17.97 -32.73
N ALA A 453 -19.13 18.57 -33.92
CA ALA A 453 -19.70 19.89 -34.14
C ALA A 453 -21.22 19.94 -33.82
N GLN A 454 -21.94 18.84 -34.06
CA GLN A 454 -23.34 18.67 -33.66
C GLN A 454 -23.54 18.47 -32.14
N GLY A 455 -22.47 18.43 -31.37
CA GLY A 455 -22.51 18.33 -29.90
C GLY A 455 -22.47 16.91 -29.34
N TYR A 456 -22.23 15.88 -30.17
CA TYR A 456 -22.03 14.53 -29.67
C TYR A 456 -20.72 14.41 -28.89
N ARG A 457 -20.75 13.68 -27.79
CA ARG A 457 -19.58 13.36 -26.97
C ARG A 457 -19.64 11.90 -26.53
N PHE A 458 -18.49 11.28 -26.36
CA PHE A 458 -18.38 10.01 -25.63
C PHE A 458 -18.41 10.26 -24.12
N GLY A 459 -19.01 9.33 -23.39
CA GLY A 459 -18.97 9.24 -21.94
C GLY A 459 -19.34 7.84 -21.45
N PHE A 460 -19.39 7.66 -20.14
CA PHE A 460 -19.78 6.38 -19.53
C PHE A 460 -21.26 6.36 -19.16
N TYR A 461 -22.00 5.45 -19.81
CA TYR A 461 -23.42 5.30 -19.57
C TYR A 461 -23.66 4.68 -18.19
N ARG A 462 -24.46 5.38 -17.38
CA ARG A 462 -24.83 4.96 -16.03
C ARG A 462 -26.32 5.13 -15.88
N GLU A 463 -27.00 4.03 -15.60
CA GLU A 463 -28.41 4.06 -15.25
C GLU A 463 -28.54 4.54 -13.80
N ILE A 464 -29.34 5.59 -13.59
CA ILE A 464 -29.71 6.01 -12.25
C ILE A 464 -30.84 5.08 -11.81
N PRO A 465 -30.63 4.23 -10.80
CA PRO A 465 -31.69 3.33 -10.35
C PRO A 465 -32.88 4.17 -9.86
N SER A 466 -34.10 3.78 -10.23
CA SER A 466 -35.33 4.40 -9.72
C SER A 466 -35.64 3.94 -8.30
N ARG A 467 -36.39 4.75 -7.52
CA ARG A 467 -36.87 4.30 -6.20
C ARG A 467 -37.80 3.11 -6.39
N GLN A 468 -37.66 2.05 -5.57
CA GLN A 468 -38.58 0.90 -5.63
C GLN A 468 -40.06 1.31 -5.50
N GLU A 469 -40.34 2.40 -4.78
CA GLU A 469 -41.68 2.97 -4.65
C GLU A 469 -42.23 3.55 -5.97
N GLU A 470 -41.36 4.08 -6.83
CA GLU A 470 -41.65 4.71 -8.13
C GLU A 470 -41.64 3.71 -9.29
N VAL A 471 -41.08 2.51 -9.08
CA VAL A 471 -41.13 1.42 -10.05
C VAL A 471 -42.50 0.73 -9.99
N SER A 472 -43.10 0.50 -11.16
CA SER A 472 -44.39 -0.22 -11.28
C SER A 472 -44.31 -1.58 -10.57
N LEU A 473 -45.42 -2.03 -9.95
CA LEU A 473 -45.47 -3.22 -9.10
C LEU A 473 -44.83 -4.49 -9.72
N ASN A 474 -44.92 -4.63 -11.04
CA ASN A 474 -44.37 -5.77 -11.80
C ASN A 474 -42.84 -5.71 -11.99
N ASN A 475 -42.23 -4.52 -11.88
CA ASN A 475 -40.80 -4.31 -12.10
C ASN A 475 -40.00 -4.15 -10.79
N ARG A 476 -40.67 -4.24 -9.62
CA ARG A 476 -40.00 -4.18 -8.31
C ARG A 476 -39.19 -5.45 -8.07
N LEU A 477 -38.01 -5.29 -7.46
CA LEU A 477 -37.13 -6.41 -7.10
C LEU A 477 -37.79 -7.37 -6.11
N SER A 478 -38.75 -6.89 -5.31
CA SER A 478 -39.54 -7.71 -4.38
C SER A 478 -40.48 -8.71 -5.07
N THR A 479 -40.77 -8.49 -6.36
CA THR A 479 -41.77 -9.27 -7.12
C THR A 479 -41.12 -10.22 -8.13
N GLN A 480 -39.81 -10.09 -8.37
CA GLN A 480 -39.04 -11.05 -9.16
C GLN A 480 -38.80 -12.31 -8.32
N LYS A 481 -39.57 -13.37 -8.57
CA LYS A 481 -39.27 -14.70 -8.04
C LYS A 481 -37.94 -15.16 -8.65
N LEU A 482 -37.00 -15.50 -7.77
CA LEU A 482 -35.75 -16.21 -8.08
C LEU A 482 -36.00 -17.46 -8.93
#